data_AF-A0AAP9RGP1-F1
#
_entry.id   AF-A0AAP9RGP1-F1
#
_cell.length_a   1.000
_cell.length_b   1.000
_cell.length_c   1.000
_cell.angle_alpha   90.00
_cell.angle_beta   90.00
_cell.angle_gamma   90.00
#
_symmetry.space_group_name_H-M   'P 1'
#
loop_
_entity.id
_entity.type
_entity.pdbx_description
1 polymer ?
#
loop_
_entity_poly.entity_id
_entity_poly.type
_entity_poly.pdbx_seq_one_letter_code
_entity_poly.pdbx_strand_id
1 'polypeptide(L)'
;MIDLAYFLGIFLIFLRISSYFVATKIFFPSGTPIMFKTGFSMILSYGIISGVDHNTVLAIDSNYMIAFYIISEVLTGLILGYITNLVFQAAKLAGSWIDIHAGFSMVTVLDPATQTSTTLMGNLFYFVSLVFFFMINGQELIVKSIYESISIVPLGHTIVYQETVMGAAETIVDFFVLGVKIALPIVLIIVMTDICLGLITRTVPTIPIMIFGMPIKNILGFITFLIIMPTMLKIIGTAIYELPDIFNKIFKLIPVVPLAFVFASDDKTEEATPKKKSDSRKKGQIARSKDVGVALTMVVCTIAVSACWNMMINGFKEVMIYFLQLPTLDNFDKLSLTGISITVIMRVAYGLLPIALPIMVGGIIASLMQTGFLITGEPLKPSFGKLNPLSGIKNMISKRSLVDLCKNLIVISIVSIIAYRYISSNYQQIISMSNIYLPSLNVEIKNLVLGIFKQICIVLIVIAAIDYFVQFKMHNQDLKMSKQEVKEEYKQQEGDPQLKGKIKQKQREMSRQRMMQSVSDATVVITNPTHLAIALKYEEGTDMEAPKVLAKGADYLALKIKSIAKENEIPIIENKPLARMMYDKVEIDSDIPPELYQGVAEILAIVMKIKK
;
A
#
# COMPACT_ATOMS: atom_id res chain seq x y z
N MET A 1 29.66 3.73 50.92
CA MET A 1 28.38 3.21 50.41
C MET A 1 28.40 3.44 48.91
N ILE A 2 28.12 2.41 48.10
CA ILE A 2 28.07 2.57 46.63
C ILE A 2 26.84 3.41 46.32
N ASP A 3 27.03 4.56 45.66
CA ASP A 3 25.90 5.36 45.19
C ASP A 3 25.23 4.64 44.02
N LEU A 4 24.09 3.99 44.31
CA LEU A 4 23.34 3.20 43.37
C LEU A 4 22.85 4.06 42.18
N ALA A 5 22.53 5.34 42.42
CA ALA A 5 22.06 6.26 41.39
C ALA A 5 23.17 6.63 40.42
N TYR A 6 24.39 6.84 40.92
CA TYR A 6 25.56 7.07 40.08
C TYR A 6 25.84 5.88 39.15
N PHE A 7 25.82 4.65 39.67
CA PHE A 7 26.06 3.46 38.85
C PHE A 7 24.93 3.21 37.82
N LEU A 8 23.67 3.41 38.23
CA LEU A 8 22.52 3.28 37.35
C LEU A 8 22.54 4.34 36.23
N GLY A 9 22.94 5.58 36.54
CA GLY A 9 23.13 6.65 35.56
C GLY A 9 24.18 6.29 34.51
N ILE A 10 25.36 5.83 34.94
CA ILE A 10 26.43 5.35 34.03
C ILE A 10 25.92 4.20 33.14
N PHE A 11 25.17 3.28 33.71
CA PHE A 11 24.63 2.14 32.97
C PHE A 11 23.63 2.56 31.89
N LEU A 12 22.72 3.48 32.20
CA LEU A 12 21.75 4.01 31.24
C LEU A 12 22.41 4.80 30.11
N ILE A 13 23.39 5.66 30.43
CA ILE A 13 24.19 6.39 29.43
C ILE A 13 24.97 5.41 28.55
N PHE A 14 25.55 4.38 29.16
CA PHE A 14 26.27 3.33 28.43
C PHE A 14 25.38 2.62 27.42
N LEU A 15 24.13 2.31 27.79
CA LEU A 15 23.15 1.70 26.87
C LEU A 15 22.82 2.63 25.70
N ARG A 16 22.61 3.93 25.95
CA ARG A 16 22.36 4.95 24.91
C ARG A 16 23.53 5.08 23.94
N ILE A 17 24.75 5.22 24.46
CA ILE A 17 25.97 5.36 23.64
C ILE A 17 26.26 4.07 22.86
N SER A 18 26.09 2.91 23.51
CA SER A 18 26.30 1.62 22.85
C SER A 18 25.30 1.42 21.70
N SER A 19 24.01 1.73 21.90
CA SER A 19 23.01 1.62 20.84
C SER A 19 23.22 2.64 19.72
N TYR A 20 23.71 3.85 20.05
CA TYR A 20 24.16 4.83 19.06
C TYR A 20 25.26 4.30 18.15
N PHE A 21 26.31 3.70 18.72
CA PHE A 21 27.43 3.13 17.95
C PHE A 21 27.08 1.85 17.20
N VAL A 22 26.04 1.13 17.62
CA VAL A 22 25.48 0.02 16.84
C VAL A 22 24.80 0.55 15.57
N ALA A 23 24.09 1.68 15.65
CA ALA A 23 23.43 2.29 14.50
C ALA A 23 24.39 3.10 13.59
N THR A 24 25.42 3.73 14.15
CA THR A 24 26.43 4.50 13.40
C THR A 24 27.61 3.65 12.95
N LYS A 25 27.55 3.16 11.72
CA LYS A 25 28.62 2.35 11.11
C LYS A 25 29.87 3.16 10.70
N ILE A 26 29.83 4.48 10.82
CA ILE A 26 30.89 5.43 10.42
C ILE A 26 32.11 5.28 11.34
N PHE A 27 31.90 5.25 12.66
CA PHE A 27 32.98 5.10 13.64
C PHE A 27 33.50 3.68 13.70
N PHE A 28 32.61 2.70 13.58
CA PHE A 28 32.94 1.30 13.71
C PHE A 28 32.39 0.50 12.53
N PRO A 29 33.19 0.37 11.45
CA PRO A 29 32.85 -0.46 10.30
C PRO A 29 32.46 -1.90 10.68
N SER A 30 31.80 -2.61 9.75
CA SER A 30 31.56 -4.05 9.91
C SER A 30 32.89 -4.79 9.91
N GLY A 31 33.16 -5.51 10.99
CA GLY A 31 34.43 -6.19 11.24
C GLY A 31 35.18 -5.69 12.47
N THR A 32 34.84 -4.50 13.02
CA THR A 32 35.42 -4.08 14.30
C THR A 32 34.97 -5.03 15.43
N PRO A 33 35.91 -5.57 16.24
CA PRO A 33 35.59 -6.47 17.36
C PRO A 33 34.58 -5.84 18.33
N ILE A 34 33.59 -6.62 18.74
CA ILE A 34 32.52 -6.17 19.64
C ILE A 34 33.10 -5.63 20.95
N MET A 35 34.12 -6.29 21.49
CA MET A 35 34.83 -5.87 22.72
C MET A 35 35.34 -4.43 22.63
N PHE A 36 35.84 -4.00 21.48
CA PHE A 36 36.34 -2.64 21.30
C PHE A 36 35.20 -1.61 21.28
N LYS A 37 34.10 -1.91 20.58
CA LYS A 37 32.92 -1.04 20.55
C LYS A 37 32.33 -0.84 21.94
N THR A 38 32.18 -1.94 22.68
CA THR A 38 31.65 -1.94 24.04
C THR A 38 32.58 -1.20 25.00
N GLY A 39 33.89 -1.47 24.95
CA GLY A 39 34.88 -0.77 25.78
C GLY A 39 34.92 0.73 25.54
N PHE A 40 34.92 1.15 24.27
CA PHE A 40 34.89 2.58 23.91
C PHE A 40 33.61 3.26 24.42
N SER A 41 32.45 2.61 24.25
CA SER A 41 31.17 3.13 24.76
C SER A 41 31.17 3.33 26.28
N MET A 42 31.84 2.43 27.00
CA MET A 42 31.95 2.48 28.47
C MET A 42 32.84 3.64 28.94
N ILE A 43 33.98 3.86 28.27
CA ILE A 43 34.88 5.00 28.54
C ILE A 43 34.15 6.32 28.28
N LEU A 44 33.42 6.39 27.17
CA LEU A 44 32.69 7.60 26.77
C LEU A 44 31.51 7.88 27.72
N SER A 45 30.83 6.84 28.20
CA SER A 45 29.80 6.96 29.24
C SER A 45 30.38 7.54 30.54
N TYR A 46 31.54 7.04 30.99
CA TYR A 46 32.22 7.57 32.17
C TYR A 46 32.65 9.04 32.00
N GLY A 47 33.04 9.46 30.80
CA GLY A 47 33.39 10.86 30.53
C GLY A 47 32.20 11.82 30.53
N ILE A 48 31.00 11.33 30.24
CA ILE A 48 29.78 12.15 30.09
C ILE A 48 28.98 12.26 31.41
N ILE A 49 29.18 11.34 32.35
CA ILE A 49 28.41 11.29 33.61
C ILE A 49 28.49 12.58 34.44
N SER A 50 29.58 13.35 34.33
CA SER A 50 29.76 14.59 35.09
C SER A 50 28.75 15.69 34.74
N GLY A 51 28.07 15.59 33.60
CA GLY A 51 27.06 16.55 33.14
C GLY A 51 25.60 16.17 33.46
N VAL A 52 25.36 15.11 34.24
CA VAL A 52 24.02 14.55 34.45
C VAL A 52 23.43 14.92 35.81
N ASP A 53 22.15 15.30 35.83
CA ASP A 53 21.40 15.50 37.07
C ASP A 53 21.02 14.13 37.67
N HIS A 54 21.59 13.81 38.84
CA HIS A 54 21.43 12.50 39.48
C HIS A 54 20.07 12.35 40.20
N ASN A 55 19.32 13.45 40.35
CA ASN A 55 18.03 13.46 41.04
C ASN A 55 16.93 12.70 40.30
N THR A 56 16.98 12.62 38.96
CA THR A 56 15.99 11.88 38.17
C THR A 56 16.16 10.36 38.28
N VAL A 57 17.39 9.90 38.50
CA VAL A 57 17.74 8.48 38.63
C VAL A 57 17.35 7.92 40.00
N LEU A 58 17.27 8.77 41.03
CA LEU A 58 16.83 8.42 42.38
C LEU A 58 15.33 8.14 42.50
N ALA A 59 14.50 8.52 41.52
CA ALA A 59 13.05 8.32 41.52
C ALA A 59 12.59 6.93 41.01
N ILE A 60 13.53 6.03 40.73
CA ILE A 60 13.26 4.73 40.09
C ILE A 60 13.02 3.65 41.16
N ASP A 61 11.77 3.52 41.60
CA ASP A 61 11.41 2.62 42.71
C ASP A 61 10.89 1.23 42.27
N SER A 62 10.66 1.00 40.97
CA SER A 62 10.02 -0.23 40.46
C SER A 62 10.81 -0.91 39.34
N ASN A 63 10.91 -2.24 39.41
CA ASN A 63 11.54 -3.10 38.38
C ASN A 63 10.94 -2.88 36.98
N TYR A 64 9.64 -2.58 36.90
CA TYR A 64 8.98 -2.28 35.62
C TYR A 64 9.43 -0.95 35.02
N MET A 65 9.66 0.07 35.86
CA MET A 65 10.17 1.36 35.41
C MET A 65 11.63 1.25 34.94
N ILE A 66 12.48 0.48 35.64
CA ILE A 66 13.86 0.22 35.20
C ILE A 66 13.88 -0.41 33.80
N ALA A 67 13.10 -1.47 33.58
CA ALA A 67 13.02 -2.14 32.28
C ALA A 67 12.53 -1.18 31.18
N PHE A 68 11.56 -0.32 31.50
CA PHE A 68 11.04 0.67 30.59
C PHE A 68 12.09 1.75 30.22
N TYR A 69 12.86 2.25 31.19
CA TYR A 69 13.91 3.23 30.94
C TYR A 69 15.07 2.65 30.13
N ILE A 70 15.47 1.40 30.38
CA ILE A 70 16.44 0.68 29.53
C ILE A 70 16.00 0.70 28.06
N ILE A 71 14.72 0.41 27.79
CA ILE A 71 14.18 0.44 26.43
C ILE A 71 14.21 1.87 25.85
N SER A 72 13.83 2.87 26.65
CA SER A 72 13.83 4.28 26.24
C SER A 72 15.23 4.74 25.81
N GLU A 73 16.25 4.45 26.62
CA GLU A 73 17.65 4.82 26.37
C GLU A 73 18.22 4.12 25.13
N VAL A 74 17.94 2.83 24.96
CA VAL A 74 18.34 2.08 23.77
C VAL A 74 17.71 2.69 22.53
N LEU A 75 16.41 3.01 22.56
CA LEU A 75 15.71 3.65 21.44
C LEU A 75 16.26 5.04 21.13
N THR A 76 16.61 5.85 22.14
CA THR A 76 17.20 7.18 21.91
C THR A 76 18.49 7.06 21.12
N GLY A 77 19.40 6.19 21.57
CA GLY A 77 20.67 6.01 20.92
C GLY A 77 20.51 5.47 19.50
N LEU A 78 19.57 4.54 19.26
CA LEU A 78 19.25 4.09 17.90
C LEU A 78 18.74 5.22 17.01
N ILE A 79 17.79 6.03 17.47
CA ILE A 79 17.24 7.16 16.68
C ILE A 79 18.35 8.14 16.30
N LEU A 80 19.13 8.59 17.29
CA LEU A 80 20.27 9.49 17.09
C LEU A 80 21.28 8.90 16.09
N GLY A 81 21.58 7.61 16.25
CA GLY A 81 22.57 6.94 15.41
C GLY A 81 22.08 6.75 13.98
N TYR A 82 20.80 6.44 13.79
CA TYR A 82 20.19 6.36 12.46
C TYR A 82 20.21 7.72 11.76
N ILE A 83 19.81 8.80 12.44
CA ILE A 83 19.81 10.14 11.85
C ILE A 83 21.23 10.57 11.46
N THR A 84 22.22 10.30 12.29
CA THR A 84 23.63 10.58 11.95
C THR A 84 24.03 9.83 10.68
N ASN A 85 23.65 8.56 10.57
CA ASN A 85 23.95 7.74 9.39
C ASN A 85 23.22 8.22 8.12
N LEU A 86 22.04 8.85 8.23
CA LEU A 86 21.27 9.35 7.08
C LEU A 86 22.05 10.35 6.22
N VAL A 87 22.90 11.17 6.80
CA VAL A 87 23.75 12.12 6.05
C VAL A 87 24.61 11.39 5.01
N PHE A 88 25.24 10.29 5.41
CA PHE A 88 26.10 9.49 4.55
C PHE A 88 25.29 8.60 3.61
N GLN A 89 24.10 8.15 4.03
CA GLN A 89 23.18 7.46 3.13
C GLN A 89 22.63 8.39 2.05
N ALA A 90 22.42 9.68 2.34
CA ALA A 90 22.04 10.68 1.34
C ALA A 90 23.14 10.87 0.29
N ALA A 91 24.41 10.85 0.72
CA ALA A 91 25.55 10.85 -0.18
C ALA A 91 25.57 9.58 -1.06
N LYS A 92 25.47 8.41 -0.44
CA LYS A 92 25.45 7.12 -1.16
C LYS A 92 24.28 7.04 -2.15
N LEU A 93 23.11 7.53 -1.76
CA LEU A 93 21.92 7.64 -2.60
C LEU A 93 22.18 8.55 -3.81
N ALA A 94 22.75 9.73 -3.60
CA ALA A 94 23.07 10.65 -4.68
C ALA A 94 24.00 10.01 -5.72
N GLY A 95 25.06 9.33 -5.27
CA GLY A 95 25.97 8.59 -6.14
C GLY A 95 25.25 7.45 -6.90
N SER A 96 24.37 6.70 -6.23
CA SER A 96 23.59 5.64 -6.88
C SER A 96 22.61 6.16 -7.93
N TRP A 97 22.02 7.34 -7.71
CA TRP A 97 21.17 8.01 -8.68
C TRP A 97 21.96 8.44 -9.92
N ILE A 98 23.18 8.95 -9.73
CA ILE A 98 24.09 9.26 -10.83
C ILE A 98 24.42 7.99 -11.62
N ASP A 99 24.71 6.87 -10.94
CA ASP A 99 25.07 5.60 -11.57
C ASP A 99 23.96 5.02 -12.47
N ILE A 100 22.69 5.17 -12.06
CA ILE A 100 21.53 4.73 -12.85
C ILE A 100 21.49 5.43 -14.21
N HIS A 101 21.76 6.75 -14.24
CA HIS A 101 21.68 7.53 -15.47
C HIS A 101 22.97 7.48 -16.30
N ALA A 102 24.13 7.48 -15.66
CA ALA A 102 25.43 7.43 -16.33
C ALA A 102 25.65 6.08 -17.06
N GLY A 103 25.07 4.99 -16.55
CA GLY A 103 25.24 3.64 -17.11
C GLY A 103 26.23 2.76 -16.33
N PHE A 104 26.74 3.25 -15.21
CA PHE A 104 27.59 2.48 -14.28
C PHE A 104 26.79 1.43 -13.49
N SER A 105 25.46 1.49 -13.50
CA SER A 105 24.58 0.54 -12.80
C SER A 105 24.71 -0.92 -13.27
N MET A 106 25.24 -1.18 -14.48
CA MET A 106 25.56 -2.54 -14.93
C MET A 106 26.79 -3.13 -14.21
N VAL A 107 27.64 -2.28 -13.61
CA VAL A 107 28.80 -2.68 -12.80
C VAL A 107 28.42 -2.53 -11.34
N THR A 108 27.60 -3.44 -10.84
CA THR A 108 27.36 -3.53 -9.40
C THR A 108 28.53 -4.24 -8.73
N VAL A 109 29.16 -3.58 -7.75
CA VAL A 109 30.23 -4.16 -6.95
C VAL A 109 29.61 -4.64 -5.64
N LEU A 110 29.88 -5.88 -5.28
CA LEU A 110 29.49 -6.41 -3.97
C LEU A 110 30.26 -5.64 -2.89
N ASP A 111 29.55 -4.91 -2.05
CA ASP A 111 30.13 -4.23 -0.89
C ASP A 111 30.49 -5.29 0.17
N PRO A 112 31.78 -5.49 0.51
CA PRO A 112 32.20 -6.48 1.50
C PRO A 112 31.65 -6.15 2.90
N ALA A 113 31.36 -4.87 3.17
CA ALA A 113 30.92 -4.40 4.48
C ALA A 113 29.41 -4.61 4.70
N THR A 114 28.59 -4.54 3.64
CA THR A 114 27.12 -4.67 3.73
C THR A 114 26.56 -5.89 3.01
N GLN A 115 27.38 -6.64 2.26
CA GLN A 115 26.99 -7.79 1.43
C GLN A 115 25.89 -7.47 0.40
N THR A 116 25.70 -6.19 0.07
CA THR A 116 24.73 -5.73 -0.92
C THR A 116 25.47 -5.30 -2.18
N SER A 117 24.86 -5.53 -3.35
CA SER A 117 25.31 -4.94 -4.61
C SER A 117 25.20 -3.42 -4.53
N THR A 118 26.33 -2.75 -4.45
CA THR A 118 26.42 -1.29 -4.38
C THR A 118 26.92 -0.75 -5.71
N THR A 119 26.54 0.49 -6.00
CA THR A 119 26.96 1.18 -7.21
C THR A 119 28.30 1.87 -6.96
N LEU A 120 29.13 1.97 -8.00
CA LEU A 120 30.51 2.48 -7.91
C LEU A 120 30.57 3.94 -7.43
N MET A 121 29.80 4.84 -8.05
CA MET A 121 29.77 6.25 -7.66
C MET A 121 29.11 6.45 -6.31
N GLY A 122 28.13 5.61 -5.97
CA GLY A 122 27.53 5.54 -4.63
C GLY A 122 28.58 5.32 -3.53
N ASN A 123 29.44 4.32 -3.70
CA ASN A 123 30.52 4.04 -2.76
C ASN A 123 31.62 5.10 -2.79
N LEU A 124 32.01 5.58 -3.98
CA LEU A 124 33.01 6.64 -4.09
C LEU A 124 32.55 7.87 -3.30
N PHE A 125 31.33 8.33 -3.52
CA PHE A 125 30.83 9.52 -2.85
C PHE A 125 30.60 9.29 -1.35
N TYR A 126 30.21 8.10 -0.93
CA TYR A 126 30.19 7.71 0.49
C TYR A 126 31.58 7.84 1.13
N PHE A 127 32.64 7.30 0.51
CA PHE A 127 34.00 7.38 1.05
C PHE A 127 34.55 8.81 1.05
N VAL A 128 34.31 9.60 0.01
CA VAL A 128 34.72 11.01 -0.02
C VAL A 128 34.01 11.79 1.11
N SER A 129 32.71 11.52 1.33
CA SER A 129 31.94 12.14 2.41
C SER A 129 32.44 11.71 3.80
N LEU A 130 32.85 10.45 3.94
CA LEU A 130 33.45 9.91 5.16
C LEU A 130 34.78 10.60 5.49
N VAL A 131 35.68 10.71 4.51
CA VAL A 131 36.96 11.41 4.68
C VAL A 131 36.71 12.88 5.02
N PHE A 132 35.79 13.53 4.30
CA PHE A 132 35.43 14.92 4.55
C PHE A 132 34.86 15.14 5.96
N PHE A 133 34.03 14.22 6.46
CA PHE A 133 33.52 14.24 7.83
C PHE A 133 34.66 14.28 8.87
N PHE A 134 35.71 13.47 8.70
CA PHE A 134 36.86 13.51 9.60
C PHE A 134 37.68 14.79 9.45
N MET A 135 37.81 15.32 8.23
CA MET A 135 38.53 16.57 7.96
C MET A 135 37.88 17.79 8.64
N ILE A 136 36.55 17.84 8.74
CA ILE A 136 35.83 18.94 9.38
C ILE A 136 35.64 18.74 10.89
N ASN A 137 36.35 17.78 11.51
CA ASN A 137 36.18 17.38 12.91
C ASN A 137 34.75 16.94 13.26
N GLY A 138 34.04 16.29 12.33
CA GLY A 138 32.68 15.84 12.56
C GLY A 138 32.54 14.85 13.74
N GLN A 139 33.62 14.15 14.11
CA GLN A 139 33.64 13.30 15.30
C GLN A 139 33.38 14.07 16.60
N GLU A 140 33.91 15.29 16.72
CA GLU A 140 33.72 16.14 17.89
C GLU A 140 32.28 16.63 17.96
N LEU A 141 31.72 17.02 16.81
CA LEU A 141 30.33 17.43 16.69
C LEU A 141 29.37 16.33 17.14
N ILE A 142 29.63 15.07 16.77
CA ILE A 142 28.80 13.94 17.19
C ILE A 142 28.86 13.71 18.70
N VAL A 143 30.06 13.76 19.29
CA VAL A 143 30.20 13.60 20.75
C VAL A 143 29.46 14.73 21.48
N LYS A 144 29.59 15.97 20.99
CA LYS A 144 28.83 17.12 21.50
C LYS A 144 27.32 16.90 21.39
N SER A 145 26.85 16.38 20.26
CA SER A 145 25.43 16.06 20.07
C SER A 145 24.92 14.96 21.00
N ILE A 146 25.73 13.93 21.28
CA ILE A 146 25.39 12.89 22.26
C ILE A 146 25.30 13.49 23.66
N TYR A 147 26.25 14.36 24.02
CA TYR A 147 26.23 15.08 25.29
C TYR A 147 24.99 15.97 25.42
N GLU A 148 24.68 16.80 24.42
CA GLU A 148 23.48 17.64 24.38
C GLU A 148 22.20 16.79 24.46
N SER A 149 22.17 15.60 23.85
CA SER A 149 21.01 14.71 23.92
C SER A 149 20.61 14.31 25.34
N ILE A 150 21.57 14.28 26.28
CA ILE A 150 21.31 13.92 27.67
C ILE A 150 20.69 15.09 28.44
N SER A 151 20.98 16.32 28.02
CA SER A 151 20.31 17.52 28.55
C SER A 151 18.88 17.68 28.01
N ILE A 152 18.65 17.33 26.74
CA ILE A 152 17.33 17.47 26.10
C ILE A 152 16.40 16.32 26.51
N VAL A 153 16.97 15.12 26.64
CA VAL A 153 16.27 13.91 27.09
C VAL A 153 16.96 13.41 28.37
N PRO A 154 16.52 13.89 29.54
CA PRO A 154 17.09 13.47 30.82
C PRO A 154 16.87 11.98 31.04
N LEU A 155 17.80 11.36 31.77
CA LEU A 155 17.71 9.95 32.13
C LEU A 155 16.44 9.70 32.95
N GLY A 156 15.69 8.65 32.60
CA GLY A 156 14.47 8.28 33.32
C GLY A 156 13.19 8.94 32.79
N HIS A 157 13.20 9.51 31.58
CA HIS A 157 11.98 10.00 30.91
C HIS A 157 11.67 9.24 29.60
N THR A 158 10.38 9.15 29.29
CA THR A 158 9.82 8.51 28.09
C THR A 158 10.07 9.32 26.84
N ILE A 159 10.47 8.67 25.74
CA ILE A 159 10.84 9.34 24.48
C ILE A 159 9.88 9.05 23.33
N VAL A 160 9.13 7.94 23.40
CA VAL A 160 8.32 7.49 22.27
C VAL A 160 6.98 8.22 22.25
N TYR A 161 7.00 9.46 21.78
CA TYR A 161 5.81 10.22 21.42
C TYR A 161 5.60 10.21 19.90
N GLN A 162 4.35 10.41 19.49
CA GLN A 162 3.99 10.49 18.07
C GLN A 162 4.78 11.59 17.33
N GLU A 163 5.11 12.68 18.01
CA GLU A 163 5.83 13.83 17.44
C GLU A 163 7.32 13.54 17.20
N THR A 164 7.98 12.80 18.08
CA THR A 164 9.38 12.36 17.89
C THR A 164 9.52 11.43 16.69
N VAL A 165 8.55 10.52 16.51
CA VAL A 165 8.49 9.65 15.32
C VAL A 165 8.22 10.47 14.05
N MET A 166 7.41 11.52 14.15
CA MET A 166 7.14 12.43 13.05
C MET A 166 8.39 13.21 12.63
N GLY A 167 9.08 13.83 13.57
CA GLY A 167 10.30 14.59 13.31
C GLY A 167 11.41 13.70 12.72
N ALA A 168 11.53 12.46 13.19
CA ALA A 168 12.45 11.48 12.58
C ALA A 168 12.07 11.15 11.13
N ALA A 169 10.77 11.01 10.82
CA ALA A 169 10.30 10.76 9.47
C ALA A 169 10.51 11.97 8.53
N GLU A 170 10.23 13.19 9.00
CA GLU A 170 10.53 14.42 8.28
C GLU A 170 12.01 14.52 7.95
N THR A 171 12.88 14.21 8.93
CA THR A 171 14.33 14.18 8.74
C THR A 171 14.76 13.19 7.66
N ILE A 172 14.14 12.00 7.59
CA ILE A 172 14.40 11.03 6.51
C ILE A 172 14.03 11.60 5.13
N VAL A 173 12.89 12.30 5.04
CA VAL A 173 12.46 12.95 3.79
C VAL A 173 13.44 14.04 3.39
N ASP A 174 13.87 14.88 4.33
CA ASP A 174 14.83 15.96 4.08
C ASP A 174 16.16 15.41 3.55
N PHE A 175 16.69 14.33 4.14
CA PHE A 175 17.91 13.67 3.65
C PHE A 175 17.72 12.97 2.31
N PHE A 176 16.53 12.43 2.01
CA PHE A 176 16.23 11.91 0.68
C PHE A 176 16.22 13.02 -0.37
N VAL A 177 15.54 14.14 -0.09
CA VAL A 177 15.52 15.33 -0.95
C VAL A 177 16.92 15.90 -1.13
N LEU A 178 17.74 15.89 -0.08
CA LEU A 178 19.15 16.28 -0.13
C LEU A 178 19.93 15.41 -1.13
N GLY A 179 19.79 14.09 -1.06
CA GLY A 179 20.44 13.16 -1.98
C GLY A 179 20.03 13.39 -3.44
N VAL A 180 18.74 13.59 -3.70
CA VAL A 180 18.23 13.93 -5.05
C VAL A 180 18.77 15.28 -5.52
N LYS A 181 18.75 16.32 -4.66
CA LYS A 181 19.24 17.66 -4.98
C LYS A 181 20.72 17.66 -5.33
N ILE A 182 21.51 16.82 -4.66
CA ILE A 182 22.93 16.62 -4.96
C ILE A 182 23.13 15.96 -6.35
N ALA A 183 22.33 14.95 -6.68
CA ALA A 183 22.45 14.22 -7.96
C ALA A 183 21.89 15.00 -9.17
N LEU A 184 20.90 15.87 -8.93
CA LEU A 184 20.09 16.50 -9.98
C LEU A 184 20.90 17.20 -11.09
N PRO A 185 21.93 18.02 -10.81
CA PRO A 185 22.66 18.71 -11.88
C PRO A 185 23.38 17.74 -12.82
N ILE A 186 23.97 16.67 -12.28
CA ILE A 186 24.69 15.65 -13.05
C ILE A 186 23.69 14.83 -13.87
N VAL A 187 22.58 14.40 -13.25
CA VAL A 187 21.52 13.65 -13.93
C VAL A 187 20.95 14.46 -15.09
N LEU A 188 20.69 15.76 -14.92
CA LEU A 188 20.18 16.62 -15.99
C LEU A 188 21.16 16.71 -17.17
N ILE A 189 22.46 16.84 -16.93
CA ILE A 189 23.47 16.87 -17.99
C ILE A 189 23.51 15.54 -18.76
N ILE A 190 23.42 14.41 -18.05
CA ILE A 190 23.42 13.08 -18.66
C ILE A 190 22.13 12.85 -19.48
N VAL A 191 20.97 13.25 -18.95
CA VAL A 191 19.68 13.16 -19.67
C VAL A 191 19.67 14.05 -20.91
N MET A 192 20.25 15.26 -20.86
CA MET A 192 20.43 16.08 -22.06
C MET A 192 21.31 15.39 -23.10
N THR A 193 22.33 14.66 -22.66
CA THR A 193 23.18 13.86 -23.55
C THR A 193 22.41 12.71 -24.21
N ASP A 194 21.50 12.06 -23.50
CA ASP A 194 20.60 11.05 -24.07
C ASP A 194 19.70 11.65 -25.16
N ILE A 195 19.19 12.87 -24.95
CA ILE A 195 18.40 13.59 -25.96
C ILE A 195 19.26 13.90 -27.19
N CYS A 196 20.48 14.41 -27.00
CA CYS A 196 21.42 14.70 -28.09
C CYS A 196 21.78 13.43 -28.89
N LEU A 197 22.11 12.32 -28.21
CA LEU A 197 22.39 11.03 -28.84
C LEU A 197 21.17 10.49 -29.60
N GLY A 198 19.96 10.66 -29.03
CA GLY A 198 18.71 10.30 -29.70
C GLY A 198 18.47 11.09 -30.99
N LEU A 199 18.81 12.38 -31.01
CA LEU A 199 18.77 13.22 -32.22
C LEU A 199 19.82 12.78 -33.26
N ILE A 200 21.05 12.48 -32.84
CA ILE A 200 22.11 11.99 -33.75
C ILE A 200 21.69 10.68 -34.42
N THR A 201 21.01 9.80 -33.68
CA THR A 201 20.53 8.52 -34.23
C THR A 201 19.45 8.70 -35.29
N ARG A 202 18.66 9.79 -35.21
CA ARG A 202 17.72 10.14 -36.29
C ARG A 202 18.44 10.56 -37.56
N THR A 203 19.59 11.21 -37.45
CA THR A 203 20.38 11.66 -38.61
C THR A 203 21.24 10.53 -39.20
N VAL A 204 21.77 9.65 -38.36
CA VAL A 204 22.61 8.51 -38.77
C VAL A 204 22.12 7.23 -38.06
N PRO A 205 21.11 6.54 -38.62
CA PRO A 205 20.46 5.39 -37.97
C PRO A 205 21.32 4.12 -37.90
N THR A 206 22.47 4.11 -38.57
CA THR A 206 23.42 2.99 -38.56
C THR A 206 24.34 2.99 -37.35
N ILE A 207 24.37 4.06 -36.53
CA ILE A 207 25.18 4.12 -35.32
C ILE A 207 24.43 3.44 -34.17
N PRO A 208 24.87 2.27 -33.68
CA PRO A 208 24.29 1.68 -32.49
C PRO A 208 24.59 2.58 -31.28
N ILE A 209 23.54 3.24 -30.77
CA ILE A 209 23.61 4.17 -29.62
C ILE A 209 24.31 3.54 -28.42
N MET A 210 24.13 2.24 -28.20
CA MET A 210 24.75 1.54 -27.08
C MET A 210 26.29 1.53 -27.16
N ILE A 211 26.87 1.46 -28.36
CA ILE A 211 28.33 1.37 -28.56
C ILE A 211 29.01 2.72 -28.35
N PHE A 212 28.39 3.82 -28.82
CA PHE A 212 28.98 5.15 -28.74
C PHE A 212 28.43 5.99 -27.58
N GLY A 213 27.15 5.83 -27.26
CA GLY A 213 26.46 6.59 -26.22
C GLY A 213 26.93 6.25 -24.81
N MET A 214 27.15 4.96 -24.49
CA MET A 214 27.56 4.55 -23.15
C MET A 214 28.97 5.09 -22.77
N PRO A 215 30.01 4.98 -23.61
CA PRO A 215 31.32 5.60 -23.31
C PRO A 215 31.25 7.12 -23.15
N ILE A 216 30.50 7.82 -24.01
CA ILE A 216 30.33 9.28 -23.92
C ILE A 216 29.66 9.67 -22.60
N LYS A 217 28.59 8.97 -22.21
CA LYS A 217 27.88 9.20 -20.95
C LYS A 217 28.76 8.93 -19.73
N ASN A 218 29.54 7.85 -19.75
CA ASN A 218 30.45 7.51 -18.66
C ASN A 218 31.52 8.60 -18.45
N ILE A 219 32.15 9.06 -19.54
CA ILE A 219 33.16 10.13 -19.48
C ILE A 219 32.54 11.43 -18.97
N LEU A 220 31.39 11.82 -19.53
CA LEU A 220 30.72 13.04 -19.13
C LEU A 220 30.24 12.99 -17.67
N GLY A 221 29.71 11.84 -17.23
CA GLY A 221 29.31 11.60 -15.84
C GLY A 221 30.48 11.74 -14.86
N PHE A 222 31.65 11.19 -15.19
CA PHE A 222 32.86 11.35 -14.37
C PHE A 222 33.36 12.79 -14.32
N ILE A 223 33.44 13.47 -15.47
CA ILE A 223 33.92 14.86 -15.56
C ILE A 223 32.99 15.79 -14.77
N THR A 224 31.68 15.66 -14.97
CA THR A 224 30.68 16.48 -14.27
C THR A 224 30.68 16.21 -12.77
N PHE A 225 30.84 14.95 -12.34
CA PHE A 225 31.02 14.63 -10.93
C PHE A 225 32.24 15.31 -10.33
N LEU A 226 33.41 15.25 -10.98
CA LEU A 226 34.63 15.88 -10.48
C LEU A 226 34.49 17.40 -10.34
N ILE A 227 33.82 18.05 -11.30
CA ILE A 227 33.58 19.50 -11.27
C ILE A 227 32.60 19.88 -10.14
N ILE A 228 31.56 19.08 -9.91
CA ILE A 228 30.49 19.39 -8.97
C ILE A 228 30.81 18.92 -7.54
N MET A 229 31.76 17.99 -7.38
CA MET A 229 32.18 17.40 -6.09
C MET A 229 32.41 18.44 -4.98
N PRO A 230 33.10 19.58 -5.18
CA PRO A 230 33.27 20.58 -4.11
C PRO A 230 31.94 21.12 -3.56
N THR A 231 30.97 21.35 -4.44
CA THR A 231 29.63 21.79 -4.06
C THR A 231 28.86 20.69 -3.33
N MET A 232 29.01 19.44 -3.77
CA MET A 232 28.38 18.28 -3.10
C MET A 232 28.92 18.13 -1.67
N LEU A 233 30.23 18.28 -1.48
CA LEU A 233 30.86 18.24 -0.15
C LEU A 233 30.45 19.43 0.72
N LYS A 234 30.29 20.62 0.15
CA LYS A 234 29.75 21.77 0.89
C LYS A 234 28.34 21.49 1.41
N ILE A 235 27.46 20.93 0.57
CA ILE A 235 26.09 20.57 0.94
C ILE A 235 26.07 19.52 2.05
N ILE A 236 26.89 18.48 1.93
CA ILE A 236 27.04 17.45 2.98
C ILE A 236 27.61 18.05 4.27
N GLY A 237 28.62 18.92 4.16
CA GLY A 237 29.19 19.63 5.30
C GLY A 237 28.13 20.41 6.07
N THR A 238 27.31 21.20 5.37
CA THR A 238 26.18 21.90 5.99
C THR A 238 25.24 20.93 6.71
N ALA A 239 24.89 19.80 6.08
CA ALA A 239 24.01 18.81 6.69
C ALA A 239 24.63 18.13 7.93
N ILE A 240 25.96 17.95 7.97
CA ILE A 240 26.67 17.48 9.17
C ILE A 240 26.58 18.52 10.29
N TYR A 241 26.84 19.80 9.98
CA TYR A 241 26.78 20.90 10.96
C TYR A 241 25.37 21.12 11.53
N GLU A 242 24.32 20.84 10.78
CA GLU A 242 22.92 20.97 11.22
C GLU A 242 22.42 19.78 12.08
N LEU A 243 23.19 18.69 12.22
CA LEU A 243 22.80 17.53 13.03
C LEU A 243 22.35 17.86 14.47
N PRO A 244 23.05 18.73 15.24
CA PRO A 244 22.61 19.10 16.58
C PRO A 244 21.24 19.81 16.58
N ASP A 245 20.97 20.66 15.58
CA ASP A 245 19.70 21.36 15.46
C ASP A 245 18.56 20.39 15.07
N ILE A 246 18.84 19.41 14.21
CA ILE A 246 17.91 18.34 13.86
C ILE A 246 17.55 17.53 15.12
N PHE A 247 18.54 17.18 15.94
CA PHE A 247 18.29 16.50 17.22
C PHE A 247 17.42 17.36 18.14
N ASN A 248 17.78 18.64 18.31
CA ASN A 248 16.99 19.57 19.10
C ASN A 248 15.52 19.67 18.63
N LYS A 249 15.27 19.74 17.32
CA LYS A 249 13.90 19.78 16.76
C LYS A 249 13.11 18.50 17.07
N ILE A 250 13.73 17.34 16.94
CA ILE A 250 13.09 16.03 17.18
C ILE A 250 12.69 15.86 18.65
N PHE A 251 13.46 16.45 19.57
CA PHE A 251 13.25 16.25 21.00
C PHE A 251 12.55 17.43 21.73
N LYS A 252 12.52 18.65 21.18
CA LYS A 252 11.86 19.84 21.81
C LYS A 252 10.36 19.99 21.52
N LEU A 253 9.78 19.14 20.69
CA LEU A 253 8.33 19.11 20.48
C LEU A 253 7.65 18.46 21.71
N ILE A 254 7.34 19.28 22.71
CA ILE A 254 6.55 18.92 23.89
C ILE A 254 5.45 20.00 24.06
N PRO A 255 4.17 19.60 24.01
CA PRO A 255 3.35 19.68 25.22
C PRO A 255 2.72 18.34 25.60
N VAL A 256 2.53 18.21 26.91
CA VAL A 256 1.88 17.13 27.63
C VAL A 256 0.47 16.86 27.11
N VAL A 257 0.28 15.71 26.49
CA VAL A 257 -0.97 14.95 26.59
C VAL A 257 -0.58 13.51 26.83
N PRO A 258 -0.91 12.90 27.99
CA PRO A 258 -0.86 11.46 28.08
C PRO A 258 -1.79 10.97 26.99
N LEU A 259 -1.27 10.18 26.06
CA LEU A 259 -2.07 9.46 25.09
C LEU A 259 -2.97 8.51 25.88
N ALA A 260 -4.08 9.05 26.38
CA ALA A 260 -5.26 8.32 26.71
C ALA A 260 -5.49 7.45 25.48
N PHE A 261 -5.48 6.14 25.71
CA PHE A 261 -6.00 5.20 24.77
C PHE A 261 -7.30 5.75 24.19
N VAL A 262 -7.25 6.21 22.94
CA VAL A 262 -8.45 6.21 22.10
C VAL A 262 -8.61 4.76 21.68
N PHE A 263 -8.98 3.92 22.65
CA PHE A 263 -9.92 2.86 22.39
C PHE A 263 -11.28 3.55 22.25
N ALA A 264 -11.50 4.20 21.11
CA ALA A 264 -12.81 4.14 20.52
C ALA A 264 -12.89 2.73 19.91
N SER A 265 -13.24 1.76 20.75
CA SER A 265 -14.16 0.75 20.25
C SER A 265 -15.40 1.54 19.83
N ASP A 266 -15.48 1.87 18.54
CA ASP A 266 -16.78 1.78 17.92
C ASP A 266 -17.20 0.35 18.20
N ASP A 267 -18.23 0.20 19.04
CA ASP A 267 -18.92 -1.07 19.27
C ASP A 267 -19.59 -1.47 17.96
N LYS A 268 -18.75 -1.91 17.01
CA LYS A 268 -19.16 -2.63 15.82
C LYS A 268 -19.53 -4.03 16.30
N THR A 269 -20.71 -4.15 16.87
CA THR A 269 -21.24 -5.41 17.40
C THR A 269 -21.91 -6.23 16.31
N GLU A 270 -22.37 -5.60 15.23
CA GLU A 270 -23.16 -6.23 14.19
C GLU A 270 -22.27 -6.93 13.15
N GLU A 271 -22.73 -8.09 12.69
CA GLU A 271 -22.08 -8.80 11.60
C GLU A 271 -22.17 -8.00 10.30
N ALA A 272 -21.13 -8.13 9.46
CA ALA A 272 -21.09 -7.46 8.16
C ALA A 272 -22.21 -7.98 7.24
N THR A 273 -22.98 -7.07 6.66
CA THR A 273 -23.99 -7.38 5.65
C THR A 273 -23.37 -8.06 4.41
N PRO A 274 -24.16 -8.83 3.62
CA PRO A 274 -23.67 -9.45 2.39
C PRO A 274 -23.09 -8.43 1.40
N LYS A 275 -23.69 -7.23 1.34
CA LYS A 275 -23.23 -6.14 0.47
C LYS A 275 -21.87 -5.60 0.94
N LYS A 276 -21.66 -5.27 2.23
CA LYS A 276 -20.33 -4.89 2.75
C LYS A 276 -19.26 -5.96 2.50
N LYS A 277 -19.58 -7.24 2.67
CA LYS A 277 -18.66 -8.36 2.33
C LYS A 277 -18.32 -8.37 0.84
N SER A 278 -19.31 -8.19 -0.04
CA SER A 278 -19.08 -8.14 -1.49
C SER A 278 -18.30 -6.90 -1.95
N ASP A 279 -18.55 -5.73 -1.35
CA ASP A 279 -17.86 -4.49 -1.69
C ASP A 279 -16.41 -4.50 -1.18
N SER A 280 -16.16 -5.08 -0.01
CA SER A 280 -14.81 -5.31 0.49
C SER A 280 -14.03 -6.26 -0.45
N ARG A 281 -14.66 -7.34 -0.93
CA ARG A 281 -14.09 -8.22 -1.97
C ARG A 281 -13.80 -7.49 -3.28
N LYS A 282 -14.74 -6.67 -3.80
CA LYS A 282 -14.54 -5.87 -5.02
C LYS A 282 -13.36 -4.89 -4.91
N LYS A 283 -13.14 -4.36 -3.70
CA LYS A 283 -11.99 -3.50 -3.35
C LYS A 283 -10.67 -4.26 -3.19
N GLY A 284 -10.65 -5.58 -3.40
CA GLY A 284 -9.48 -6.44 -3.22
C GLY A 284 -9.09 -6.68 -1.76
N GLN A 285 -9.96 -6.36 -0.81
CA GLN A 285 -9.73 -6.59 0.61
C GLN A 285 -10.28 -7.96 1.00
N ILE A 286 -9.37 -8.93 1.12
CA ILE A 286 -9.68 -10.32 1.48
C ILE A 286 -8.71 -10.80 2.55
N ALA A 287 -9.16 -11.73 3.39
CA ALA A 287 -8.28 -12.41 4.32
C ALA A 287 -7.18 -13.14 3.54
N ARG A 288 -5.93 -12.70 3.71
CA ARG A 288 -4.75 -13.31 3.10
C ARG A 288 -3.69 -13.57 4.15
N SER A 289 -3.29 -14.83 4.30
CA SER A 289 -2.15 -15.21 5.13
C SER A 289 -0.89 -15.28 4.27
N LYS A 290 0.14 -14.52 4.64
CA LYS A 290 1.44 -14.55 3.94
C LYS A 290 2.12 -15.92 4.12
N ASP A 291 1.96 -16.53 5.28
CA ASP A 291 2.62 -17.79 5.66
C ASP A 291 2.10 -18.98 4.87
N VAL A 292 0.81 -19.02 4.54
CA VAL A 292 0.25 -20.06 3.65
C VAL A 292 0.93 -20.04 2.28
N GLY A 293 1.34 -18.86 1.79
CA GLY A 293 2.02 -18.74 0.50
C GLY A 293 3.43 -19.31 0.56
N VAL A 294 4.15 -19.01 1.65
CA VAL A 294 5.50 -19.55 1.92
C VAL A 294 5.45 -21.07 2.09
N ALA A 295 4.51 -21.60 2.87
CA ALA A 295 4.36 -23.04 3.10
C ALA A 295 4.05 -23.80 1.80
N LEU A 296 3.07 -23.35 1.02
CA LEU A 296 2.73 -23.98 -0.26
C LEU A 296 3.88 -23.92 -1.27
N THR A 297 4.58 -22.79 -1.35
CA THR A 297 5.76 -22.66 -2.23
C THR A 297 6.87 -23.62 -1.80
N MET A 298 7.07 -23.81 -0.49
CA MET A 298 8.02 -24.78 0.04
C MET A 298 7.63 -26.23 -0.27
N VAL A 299 6.33 -26.57 -0.22
CA VAL A 299 5.82 -27.89 -0.66
C VAL A 299 6.14 -28.12 -2.12
N VAL A 300 5.80 -27.16 -2.99
CA VAL A 300 6.06 -27.26 -4.43
C VAL A 300 7.55 -27.36 -4.71
N CYS A 301 8.37 -26.56 -4.03
CA CYS A 301 9.83 -26.64 -4.11
C CYS A 301 10.35 -28.03 -3.71
N THR A 302 9.86 -28.59 -2.61
CA THR A 302 10.26 -29.92 -2.13
C THR A 302 9.89 -31.01 -3.14
N ILE A 303 8.69 -30.94 -3.74
CA ILE A 303 8.24 -31.88 -4.77
C ILE A 303 9.06 -31.72 -6.04
N ALA A 304 9.30 -30.49 -6.50
CA ALA A 304 10.07 -30.19 -7.71
C ALA A 304 11.52 -30.68 -7.59
N VAL A 305 12.19 -30.39 -6.46
CA VAL A 305 13.55 -30.88 -6.19
C VAL A 305 13.57 -32.41 -6.12
N SER A 306 12.58 -33.04 -5.48
CA SER A 306 12.49 -34.50 -5.40
C SER A 306 12.30 -35.17 -6.76
N ALA A 307 11.43 -34.60 -7.61
CA ALA A 307 11.10 -35.14 -8.94
C ALA A 307 12.24 -34.91 -9.95
N CYS A 308 12.86 -33.72 -9.93
CA CYS A 308 13.91 -33.34 -10.87
C CYS A 308 15.33 -33.74 -10.42
N TRP A 309 15.48 -34.35 -9.23
CA TRP A 309 16.79 -34.68 -8.64
C TRP A 309 17.76 -35.37 -9.60
N ASN A 310 17.33 -36.49 -10.20
CA ASN A 310 18.18 -37.30 -11.08
C ASN A 310 18.58 -36.54 -12.34
N MET A 311 17.65 -35.76 -12.91
CA MET A 311 17.91 -34.94 -14.09
C MET A 311 18.95 -33.84 -13.78
N MET A 312 18.89 -33.24 -12.59
CA MET A 312 19.82 -32.19 -12.17
C MET A 312 21.24 -32.74 -11.99
N ILE A 313 21.38 -33.87 -11.30
CA ILE A 313 22.68 -34.52 -11.06
C ILE A 313 23.28 -35.08 -12.36
N ASN A 314 22.46 -35.68 -13.22
CA ASN A 314 22.93 -36.17 -14.52
C ASN A 314 23.33 -35.01 -15.44
N GLY A 315 22.55 -33.93 -15.46
CA GLY A 315 22.90 -32.72 -16.21
C GLY A 315 24.22 -32.12 -15.75
N PHE A 316 24.44 -32.03 -14.42
CA PHE A 316 25.70 -31.56 -13.85
C PHE A 316 26.88 -32.48 -14.19
N LYS A 317 26.68 -33.80 -14.08
CA LYS A 317 27.67 -34.81 -14.45
C LYS A 317 28.06 -34.70 -15.93
N GLU A 318 27.10 -34.57 -16.83
CA GLU A 318 27.35 -34.43 -18.27
C GLU A 318 28.10 -33.15 -18.60
N VAL A 319 27.78 -32.04 -17.93
CA VAL A 319 28.50 -30.77 -18.08
C VAL A 319 29.95 -30.89 -17.58
N MET A 320 30.17 -31.51 -16.42
CA MET A 320 31.52 -31.76 -15.93
C MET A 320 32.33 -32.63 -16.89
N ILE A 321 31.76 -33.73 -17.39
CA ILE A 321 32.43 -34.60 -18.36
C ILE A 321 32.77 -33.83 -19.64
N TYR A 322 31.83 -33.04 -20.15
CA TYR A 322 32.03 -32.22 -21.34
C TYR A 322 33.22 -31.26 -21.19
N PHE A 323 33.32 -30.55 -20.06
CA PHE A 323 34.43 -29.63 -19.81
C PHE A 323 35.77 -30.33 -19.51
N LEU A 324 35.74 -31.50 -18.88
CA LEU A 324 36.95 -32.29 -18.61
C LEU A 324 37.50 -32.98 -19.88
N GLN A 325 36.65 -33.20 -20.88
CA GLN A 325 37.03 -33.78 -22.18
C GLN A 325 37.44 -32.73 -23.22
N LEU A 326 37.37 -31.44 -22.90
CA LEU A 326 37.79 -30.39 -23.83
C LEU A 326 39.32 -30.49 -24.08
N PRO A 327 39.79 -30.57 -25.34
CA PRO A 327 41.22 -30.55 -25.66
C PRO A 327 41.91 -29.25 -25.21
N THR A 328 43.23 -29.29 -24.99
CA THR A 328 44.06 -28.13 -24.61
C THR A 328 43.91 -26.94 -25.59
N LEU A 329 44.06 -25.74 -25.03
CA LEU A 329 43.61 -24.43 -25.54
C LEU A 329 44.24 -23.91 -26.86
N ASP A 330 44.88 -24.75 -27.67
CA ASP A 330 45.78 -24.27 -28.73
C ASP A 330 45.07 -23.83 -30.03
N ASN A 331 43.76 -24.05 -30.20
CA ASN A 331 43.02 -23.67 -31.44
C ASN A 331 41.57 -23.21 -31.17
N PHE A 332 41.38 -22.06 -30.51
CA PHE A 332 40.04 -21.46 -30.36
C PHE A 332 39.74 -20.44 -31.48
N ASP A 333 38.91 -20.84 -32.45
CA ASP A 333 38.29 -19.94 -33.43
C ASP A 333 37.00 -19.29 -32.86
N LYS A 334 36.59 -18.12 -33.37
CA LYS A 334 35.38 -17.38 -32.91
C LYS A 334 34.09 -18.18 -33.03
N LEU A 335 34.00 -19.07 -34.03
CA LEU A 335 32.87 -19.99 -34.23
C LEU A 335 32.78 -21.06 -33.12
N SER A 336 33.93 -21.49 -32.59
CA SER A 336 34.02 -22.50 -31.52
C SER A 336 33.63 -21.95 -30.15
N LEU A 337 33.97 -20.68 -29.86
CA LEU A 337 33.56 -19.99 -28.62
C LEU A 337 32.04 -19.76 -28.55
N THR A 338 31.41 -19.45 -29.68
CA THR A 338 29.96 -19.25 -29.75
C THR A 338 29.22 -20.58 -29.53
N GLY A 339 29.71 -21.68 -30.12
CA GLY A 339 29.12 -23.02 -29.94
C GLY A 339 29.23 -23.54 -28.50
N ILE A 340 30.36 -23.32 -27.83
CA ILE A 340 30.53 -23.67 -26.41
C ILE A 340 29.60 -22.84 -25.54
N SER A 341 29.49 -21.53 -25.78
CA SER A 341 28.60 -20.64 -25.04
C SER A 341 27.12 -21.05 -25.15
N ILE A 342 26.66 -21.37 -26.38
CA ILE A 342 25.29 -21.86 -26.61
C ILE A 342 25.07 -23.21 -25.91
N THR A 343 26.05 -24.11 -25.97
CA THR A 343 25.97 -25.43 -25.30
C THR A 343 25.85 -25.28 -23.78
N VAL A 344 26.63 -24.37 -23.19
CA VAL A 344 26.56 -24.07 -21.75
C VAL A 344 25.21 -23.48 -21.37
N ILE A 345 24.72 -22.48 -22.12
CA ILE A 345 23.40 -21.86 -21.88
C ILE A 345 22.29 -22.91 -21.94
N MET A 346 22.29 -23.77 -22.96
CA MET A 346 21.28 -24.81 -23.12
C MET A 346 21.33 -25.86 -22.02
N ARG A 347 22.53 -26.26 -21.57
CA ARG A 347 22.71 -27.23 -20.49
C ARG A 347 22.30 -26.67 -19.13
N VAL A 348 22.62 -25.41 -18.86
CA VAL A 348 22.16 -24.69 -17.65
C VAL A 348 20.64 -24.50 -17.68
N ALA A 349 20.07 -24.12 -18.82
CA ALA A 349 18.63 -23.97 -18.99
C ALA A 349 17.89 -25.29 -18.76
N TYR A 350 18.40 -26.41 -19.31
CA TYR A 350 17.82 -27.75 -19.10
C TYR A 350 17.91 -28.22 -17.63
N GLY A 351 18.96 -27.83 -16.90
CA GLY A 351 19.08 -28.13 -15.47
C GLY A 351 18.17 -27.27 -14.58
N LEU A 352 17.97 -25.99 -14.93
CA LEU A 352 17.34 -25.00 -14.05
C LEU A 352 15.85 -24.78 -14.32
N LEU A 353 15.44 -24.72 -15.60
CA LEU A 353 14.04 -24.44 -15.99
C LEU A 353 13.04 -25.45 -15.42
N PRO A 354 13.30 -26.78 -15.42
CA PRO A 354 12.33 -27.75 -14.91
C PRO A 354 12.06 -27.65 -13.40
N ILE A 355 12.91 -26.95 -12.64
CA ILE A 355 12.71 -26.69 -11.21
C ILE A 355 12.09 -25.29 -11.02
N ALA A 356 12.62 -24.30 -11.73
CA ALA A 356 12.16 -22.92 -11.62
C ALA A 356 10.69 -22.76 -12.07
N LEU A 357 10.28 -23.43 -13.15
CA LEU A 357 8.92 -23.32 -13.69
C LEU A 357 7.85 -23.86 -12.73
N PRO A 358 7.95 -25.09 -12.17
CA PRO A 358 7.01 -25.55 -11.17
C PRO A 358 6.95 -24.67 -9.92
N ILE A 359 8.09 -24.14 -9.44
CA ILE A 359 8.10 -23.23 -8.28
C ILE A 359 7.37 -21.92 -8.59
N MET A 360 7.62 -21.33 -9.76
CA MET A 360 6.95 -20.12 -10.21
C MET A 360 5.43 -20.33 -10.34
N VAL A 361 5.03 -21.40 -11.04
CA VAL A 361 3.62 -21.78 -11.21
C VAL A 361 2.97 -22.08 -9.86
N GLY A 362 3.68 -22.80 -8.98
CA GLY A 362 3.23 -23.11 -7.63
C GLY A 362 3.00 -21.86 -6.77
N GLY A 363 3.88 -20.87 -6.86
CA GLY A 363 3.71 -19.58 -6.18
C GLY A 363 2.46 -18.82 -6.68
N ILE A 364 2.21 -18.83 -7.99
CA ILE A 364 1.01 -18.24 -8.58
C ILE A 364 -0.25 -18.99 -8.11
N ILE A 365 -0.25 -20.33 -8.17
CA ILE A 365 -1.36 -21.16 -7.70
C ILE A 365 -1.62 -20.93 -6.21
N ALA A 366 -0.59 -20.88 -5.38
CA ALA A 366 -0.71 -20.61 -3.94
C ALA A 366 -1.34 -19.23 -3.68
N SER A 367 -1.00 -18.22 -4.48
CA SER A 367 -1.64 -16.91 -4.41
C SER A 367 -3.12 -16.99 -4.82
N LEU A 368 -3.43 -17.67 -5.93
CA LEU A 368 -4.81 -17.83 -6.43
C LEU A 368 -5.69 -18.64 -5.47
N MET A 369 -5.16 -19.68 -4.82
CA MET A 369 -5.90 -20.47 -3.83
C MET A 369 -6.31 -19.65 -2.60
N GLN A 370 -5.48 -18.68 -2.18
CA GLN A 370 -5.83 -17.79 -1.06
C GLN A 370 -6.82 -16.71 -1.46
N THR A 371 -6.66 -16.14 -2.66
CA THR A 371 -7.45 -14.99 -3.09
C THR A 371 -8.74 -15.35 -3.80
N GLY A 372 -8.86 -16.59 -4.29
CA GLY A 372 -9.82 -16.96 -5.31
C GLY A 372 -9.51 -16.27 -6.65
N PHE A 373 -10.35 -16.55 -7.66
CA PHE A 373 -10.35 -15.80 -8.93
C PHE A 373 -10.93 -14.40 -8.68
N LEU A 374 -10.07 -13.44 -8.31
CA LEU A 374 -10.48 -12.08 -7.97
C LEU A 374 -9.67 -11.09 -8.83
N ILE A 375 -10.23 -10.76 -10.00
CA ILE A 375 -9.65 -9.78 -10.92
C ILE A 375 -10.24 -8.41 -10.56
N THR A 376 -9.44 -7.54 -9.93
CA THR A 376 -9.87 -6.17 -9.60
C THR A 376 -8.85 -5.17 -10.08
N GLY A 377 -9.30 -4.17 -10.85
CA GLY A 377 -8.47 -3.04 -11.27
C GLY A 377 -8.48 -1.86 -10.28
N GLU A 378 -9.27 -1.95 -9.20
CA GLU A 378 -9.36 -0.87 -8.20
C GLU A 378 -8.04 -0.57 -7.47
N PRO A 379 -7.23 -1.58 -7.08
CA PRO A 379 -5.91 -1.33 -6.49
C PRO A 379 -4.90 -0.69 -7.45
N LEU A 380 -5.12 -0.80 -8.76
CA LEU A 380 -4.29 -0.19 -9.81
C LEU A 380 -4.63 1.29 -10.05
N LYS A 381 -5.74 1.80 -9.48
CA LYS A 381 -6.06 3.23 -9.56
C LYS A 381 -5.09 4.01 -8.66
N PRO A 382 -4.35 5.00 -9.20
CA PRO A 382 -3.46 5.83 -8.39
C PRO A 382 -4.29 6.63 -7.38
N SER A 383 -4.23 6.25 -6.11
CA SER A 383 -4.90 6.97 -5.02
C SER A 383 -3.92 7.91 -4.35
N PHE A 384 -4.03 9.22 -4.63
CA PHE A 384 -3.18 10.25 -4.03
C PHE A 384 -3.26 10.29 -2.49
N GLY A 385 -4.36 9.81 -1.89
CA GLY A 385 -4.50 9.69 -0.44
C GLY A 385 -3.65 8.59 0.23
N LYS A 386 -3.18 7.58 -0.53
CA LYS A 386 -2.23 6.55 -0.03
C LYS A 386 -0.76 6.97 -0.14
N LEU A 387 -0.48 8.07 -0.82
CA LEU A 387 0.87 8.64 -0.92
C LEU A 387 1.25 9.50 0.30
N ASN A 388 0.35 9.67 1.26
CA ASN A 388 0.67 10.39 2.49
C ASN A 388 1.63 9.53 3.35
N PRO A 389 2.92 9.92 3.49
CA PRO A 389 3.90 9.12 4.20
C PRO A 389 3.54 8.96 5.69
N LEU A 390 2.83 9.92 6.29
CA LEU A 390 2.37 9.84 7.68
C LEU A 390 1.39 8.69 7.92
N SER A 391 0.40 8.53 7.04
CA SER A 391 -0.60 7.46 7.19
C SER A 391 0.02 6.11 6.86
N GLY A 392 0.98 6.06 5.94
CA GLY A 392 1.81 4.89 5.66
C GLY A 392 2.60 4.41 6.88
N ILE A 393 3.34 5.32 7.54
CA ILE A 393 4.14 5.00 8.73
C ILE A 393 3.26 4.61 9.91
N LYS A 394 2.14 5.32 10.14
CA LYS A 394 1.14 4.95 11.17
C LYS A 394 0.58 3.54 10.95
N ASN A 395 0.38 3.13 9.70
CA ASN A 395 -0.06 1.79 9.36
C ASN A 395 1.06 0.74 9.51
N MET A 396 2.32 1.12 9.24
CA MET A 396 3.52 0.29 9.44
C MET A 396 3.87 0.08 10.93
N ILE A 397 3.55 1.03 11.81
CA ILE A 397 3.73 0.91 13.28
C ILE A 397 2.37 0.71 13.95
N SER A 398 1.60 -0.26 13.44
CA SER A 398 0.34 -0.69 14.05
C SER A 398 0.58 -1.89 14.97
N LYS A 399 -0.31 -2.13 15.95
CA LYS A 399 -0.27 -3.36 16.78
C LYS A 399 -0.21 -4.62 15.91
N ARG A 400 -0.88 -4.60 14.75
CA ARG A 400 -0.84 -5.68 13.76
C ARG A 400 0.56 -5.91 13.21
N SER A 401 1.27 -4.84 12.83
CA SER A 401 2.64 -4.94 12.29
C SER A 401 3.64 -5.44 13.34
N LEU A 402 3.51 -5.02 14.60
CA LEU A 402 4.34 -5.55 15.70
C LEU A 402 4.08 -7.03 15.96
N VAL A 403 2.81 -7.46 15.92
CA VAL A 403 2.44 -8.88 16.05
C VAL A 403 2.98 -9.70 14.87
N ASP A 404 2.85 -9.19 13.64
CA ASP A 404 3.40 -9.84 12.44
C ASP A 404 4.94 -9.94 12.52
N LEU A 405 5.63 -8.92 13.03
CA LEU A 405 7.08 -8.93 13.22
C LEU A 405 7.51 -9.96 14.27
N CYS A 406 6.88 -9.97 15.44
CA CYS A 406 7.16 -10.97 16.48
C CYS A 406 6.92 -12.39 15.96
N LYS A 407 5.83 -12.60 15.23
CA LYS A 407 5.52 -13.87 14.59
C LYS A 407 6.58 -14.27 13.58
N ASN A 408 6.99 -13.39 12.69
CA ASN A 408 8.04 -13.69 11.71
C ASN A 408 9.38 -14.05 12.40
N LEU A 409 9.75 -13.36 13.48
CA LEU A 409 10.93 -13.70 14.28
C LEU A 409 10.82 -15.10 14.90
N ILE A 410 9.64 -15.47 15.42
CA ILE A 410 9.39 -16.81 15.96
C ILE A 410 9.54 -17.86 14.84
N VAL A 411 8.93 -17.65 13.68
CA VAL A 411 9.01 -18.58 12.54
C VAL A 411 10.46 -18.78 12.10
N ILE A 412 11.22 -17.69 11.92
CA ILE A 412 12.64 -17.73 11.55
C ILE A 412 13.45 -18.49 12.60
N SER A 413 13.20 -18.23 13.89
CA SER A 413 13.88 -18.92 14.99
C SER A 413 13.61 -20.42 14.98
N ILE A 414 12.33 -20.82 14.80
CA ILE A 414 11.94 -22.23 14.72
C ILE A 414 12.62 -22.93 13.53
N VAL A 415 12.57 -22.33 12.33
CA VAL A 415 13.21 -22.89 11.13
C VAL A 415 14.72 -23.02 11.32
N SER A 416 15.35 -22.02 11.93
CA SER A 416 16.79 -22.03 12.22
C SER A 416 17.18 -23.12 13.20
N ILE A 417 16.40 -23.33 14.27
CA ILE A 417 16.63 -24.40 15.25
C ILE A 417 16.50 -25.78 14.59
N ILE A 418 15.50 -25.98 13.73
CA ILE A 418 15.30 -27.24 13.01
C ILE A 418 16.45 -27.50 12.05
N ALA A 419 16.84 -26.50 11.26
CA ALA A 419 17.96 -26.61 10.34
C ALA A 419 19.27 -26.92 11.08
N TYR A 420 19.55 -26.23 12.18
CA TYR A 420 20.71 -26.49 13.03
C TYR A 420 20.70 -27.91 13.61
N ARG A 421 19.56 -28.35 14.18
CA ARG A 421 19.41 -29.70 14.74
C ARG A 421 19.60 -30.77 13.67
N TYR A 422 19.03 -30.58 12.48
CA TYR A 422 19.16 -31.52 11.37
C TYR A 422 20.60 -31.64 10.88
N ILE A 423 21.29 -30.50 10.69
CA ILE A 423 22.69 -30.51 10.28
C ILE A 423 23.56 -31.16 11.36
N SER A 424 23.32 -30.83 12.64
CA SER A 424 24.05 -31.41 13.76
C SER A 424 23.83 -32.92 13.90
N SER A 425 22.59 -33.41 13.75
CA SER A 425 22.29 -34.85 13.84
C SER A 425 22.89 -35.64 12.68
N ASN A 426 23.05 -35.01 11.51
CA ASN A 426 23.63 -35.64 10.32
C ASN A 426 25.12 -35.29 10.12
N TYR A 427 25.76 -34.63 11.10
CA TYR A 427 27.13 -34.13 10.98
C TYR A 427 28.14 -35.23 10.61
N GLN A 428 28.04 -36.38 11.28
CA GLN A 428 28.93 -37.52 10.99
C GLN A 428 28.74 -38.05 9.57
N GLN A 429 27.51 -38.09 9.07
CA GLN A 429 27.18 -38.53 7.73
C GLN A 429 27.72 -37.55 6.69
N ILE A 430 27.59 -36.24 6.92
CA ILE A 430 28.13 -35.18 6.06
C ILE A 430 29.66 -35.28 5.94
N ILE A 431 30.38 -35.46 7.05
CA ILE A 431 31.85 -35.59 7.02
C ILE A 431 32.28 -36.88 6.33
N SER A 432 31.55 -37.98 6.57
CA SER A 432 31.89 -39.28 6.01
C SER A 432 31.66 -39.36 4.50
N MET A 433 30.94 -38.40 3.89
CA MET A 433 30.69 -38.35 2.45
C MET A 433 31.96 -38.27 1.59
N SER A 434 33.06 -37.73 2.12
CA SER A 434 34.35 -37.69 1.41
C SER A 434 34.95 -39.08 1.18
N ASN A 435 34.54 -40.08 1.97
CA ASN A 435 35.03 -41.46 1.92
C ASN A 435 34.06 -42.42 1.20
N ILE A 436 32.97 -41.90 0.61
CA ILE A 436 31.94 -42.72 -0.05
C ILE A 436 32.27 -42.88 -1.54
N TYR A 437 31.95 -44.06 -2.08
CA TYR A 437 32.02 -44.35 -3.52
C TYR A 437 31.14 -43.39 -4.34
N LEU A 438 31.71 -42.74 -5.36
CA LEU A 438 31.11 -41.64 -6.14
C LEU A 438 29.66 -41.91 -6.64
N PRO A 439 29.32 -43.10 -7.17
CA PRO A 439 27.94 -43.42 -7.55
C PRO A 439 26.91 -43.40 -6.41
N SER A 440 27.30 -43.77 -5.18
CA SER A 440 26.40 -43.79 -4.02
C SER A 440 26.20 -42.41 -3.39
N LEU A 441 27.12 -41.48 -3.63
CA LEU A 441 27.10 -40.11 -3.13
C LEU A 441 25.84 -39.34 -3.57
N ASN A 442 25.32 -39.63 -4.77
CA ASN A 442 24.07 -39.04 -5.27
C ASN A 442 22.86 -39.31 -4.34
N VAL A 443 22.70 -40.56 -3.90
CA VAL A 443 21.55 -40.98 -3.07
C VAL A 443 21.66 -40.39 -1.66
N GLU A 444 22.86 -40.36 -1.10
CA GLU A 444 23.11 -39.79 0.22
C GLU A 444 22.85 -38.28 0.27
N ILE A 445 23.32 -37.52 -0.73
CA ILE A 445 23.03 -36.08 -0.81
C ILE A 445 21.52 -35.86 -1.01
N LYS A 446 20.86 -36.67 -1.84
CA LYS A 446 19.40 -36.59 -2.03
C LYS A 446 18.66 -36.72 -0.70
N ASN A 447 19.02 -37.72 0.11
CA ASN A 447 18.35 -38.00 1.38
C ASN A 447 18.57 -36.85 2.37
N LEU A 448 19.79 -36.32 2.46
CA LEU A 448 20.08 -35.17 3.32
C LEU A 448 19.28 -33.93 2.90
N VAL A 449 19.28 -33.58 1.61
CA VAL A 449 18.57 -32.41 1.08
C VAL A 449 17.05 -32.57 1.21
N LEU A 450 16.49 -33.72 0.83
CA LEU A 450 15.05 -33.92 0.95
C LEU A 450 14.59 -34.06 2.40
N GLY A 451 15.43 -34.58 3.30
CA GLY A 451 15.09 -34.70 4.72
C GLY A 451 14.97 -33.34 5.40
N ILE A 452 15.89 -32.40 5.16
CA ILE A 452 15.78 -31.04 5.72
C ILE A 452 14.59 -30.28 5.12
N PHE A 453 14.36 -30.43 3.81
CA PHE A 453 13.21 -29.81 3.13
C PHE A 453 11.89 -30.31 3.70
N LYS A 454 11.73 -31.63 3.89
CA LYS A 454 10.52 -32.22 4.47
C LYS A 454 10.25 -31.73 5.90
N GLN A 455 11.27 -31.68 6.75
CA GLN A 455 11.11 -31.20 8.14
C GLN A 455 10.69 -29.73 8.19
N ILE A 456 11.35 -28.86 7.40
CA ILE A 456 10.98 -27.44 7.31
C ILE A 456 9.56 -27.29 6.75
N CYS A 457 9.22 -28.07 5.72
CA CYS A 457 7.92 -28.05 5.07
C CYS A 457 6.77 -28.37 6.05
N ILE A 458 6.90 -29.44 6.85
CA ILE A 458 5.90 -29.82 7.86
C ILE A 458 5.65 -28.69 8.85
N VAL A 459 6.72 -28.07 9.36
CA VAL A 459 6.59 -26.99 10.34
C VAL A 459 5.97 -25.73 9.75
N LEU A 460 6.34 -25.36 8.52
CA LEU A 460 5.73 -24.24 7.83
C LEU A 460 4.24 -24.48 7.55
N ILE A 461 3.82 -25.71 7.25
CA ILE A 461 2.40 -26.06 7.10
C ILE A 461 1.63 -25.84 8.41
N VAL A 462 2.18 -26.27 9.55
CA VAL A 462 1.55 -26.09 10.87
C VAL A 462 1.42 -24.60 11.20
N ILE A 463 2.48 -23.82 10.99
CA ILE A 463 2.50 -22.37 11.23
C ILE A 463 1.50 -21.67 10.32
N ALA A 464 1.47 -22.02 9.04
CA ALA A 464 0.54 -21.47 8.06
C ALA A 464 -0.92 -21.75 8.41
N ALA A 465 -1.23 -22.94 8.92
CA ALA A 465 -2.59 -23.28 9.37
C ALA A 465 -3.04 -22.40 10.54
N ILE A 466 -2.15 -22.17 11.52
CA ILE A 466 -2.42 -21.28 12.65
C ILE A 466 -2.63 -19.84 12.18
N ASP A 467 -1.73 -19.33 11.32
CA ASP A 467 -1.81 -17.97 10.79
C ASP A 467 -3.09 -17.75 9.96
N TYR A 468 -3.45 -18.71 9.13
CA TYR A 468 -4.68 -18.65 8.34
C TYR A 468 -5.91 -18.45 9.24
N PHE A 469 -6.02 -19.23 10.33
CA PHE A 469 -7.14 -19.11 11.25
C PHE A 469 -7.18 -17.76 11.97
N VAL A 470 -6.03 -17.27 12.43
CA VAL A 470 -5.91 -15.97 13.10
C VAL A 470 -6.29 -14.83 12.14
N GLN A 471 -5.73 -14.81 10.93
CA GLN A 471 -6.00 -13.77 9.94
C GLN A 471 -7.45 -13.80 9.46
N PHE A 472 -8.05 -15.00 9.33
CA PHE A 472 -9.46 -15.14 8.99
C PHE A 472 -10.36 -14.53 10.09
N LYS A 473 -10.06 -14.80 11.37
CA LYS A 473 -10.80 -14.24 12.50
C LYS A 473 -10.65 -12.71 12.59
N MET A 474 -9.43 -12.20 12.42
CA MET A 474 -9.17 -10.74 12.43
C MET A 474 -9.88 -10.03 11.27
N HIS A 475 -9.83 -10.59 10.06
CA HIS A 475 -10.52 -10.01 8.90
C HIS A 475 -12.04 -9.95 9.11
N ASN A 476 -12.65 -10.99 9.70
CA ASN A 476 -14.07 -10.97 10.03
C ASN A 476 -14.41 -9.94 11.11
N GLN A 477 -13.49 -9.67 12.05
CA GLN A 477 -13.65 -8.60 13.02
C GLN A 477 -13.56 -7.21 12.37
N ASP A 478 -12.62 -7.00 11.44
CA ASP A 478 -12.47 -5.74 10.70
C ASP A 478 -13.72 -5.39 9.87
N LEU A 479 -14.45 -6.40 9.40
CA LEU A 479 -15.66 -6.21 8.59
C LEU A 479 -16.91 -5.84 9.40
N LYS A 480 -16.91 -5.98 10.74
CA LYS A 480 -18.07 -5.69 11.58
C LYS A 480 -18.61 -4.28 11.35
N MET A 481 -19.90 -4.11 11.59
CA MET A 481 -20.63 -2.86 11.35
C MET A 481 -21.17 -2.29 12.65
N SER A 482 -21.29 -0.96 12.71
CA SER A 482 -22.09 -0.31 13.74
C SER A 482 -23.58 -0.40 13.40
N LYS A 483 -24.45 -0.32 14.41
CA LYS A 483 -25.91 -0.30 14.18
C LYS A 483 -26.36 0.83 13.25
N GLN A 484 -25.64 1.95 13.26
CA GLN A 484 -25.90 3.09 12.37
C GLN A 484 -25.49 2.77 10.92
N GLU A 485 -24.30 2.19 10.71
CA GLU A 485 -23.82 1.76 9.37
C GLU A 485 -24.81 0.78 8.73
N VAL A 486 -25.32 -0.20 9.49
CA VAL A 486 -26.32 -1.18 9.00
C VAL A 486 -27.61 -0.46 8.59
N LYS A 487 -28.12 0.44 9.43
CA LYS A 487 -29.35 1.19 9.15
C LYS A 487 -29.22 2.08 7.91
N GLU A 488 -28.07 2.71 7.71
CA GLU A 488 -27.78 3.51 6.51
C GLU A 488 -27.69 2.65 5.25
N GLU A 489 -27.07 1.46 5.35
CA GLU A 489 -26.99 0.54 4.22
C GLU A 489 -28.38 0.02 3.79
N TYR A 490 -29.26 -0.27 4.76
CA TYR A 490 -30.67 -0.58 4.48
C TYR A 490 -31.39 0.59 3.79
N LYS A 491 -31.20 1.82 4.28
CA LYS A 491 -31.77 3.03 3.65
C LYS A 491 -31.28 3.22 2.21
N GLN A 492 -30.01 2.93 1.92
CA GLN A 492 -29.46 3.04 0.57
C GLN A 492 -29.99 1.96 -0.39
N GLN A 493 -30.24 0.74 0.10
CA GLN A 493 -30.80 -0.34 -0.73
C GLN A 493 -32.29 -0.16 -1.02
N GLU A 494 -33.09 0.18 0.00
CA GLU A 494 -34.55 0.29 -0.16
C GLU A 494 -35.01 1.71 -0.57
N GLY A 495 -34.12 2.69 -0.47
CA GLY A 495 -34.42 4.12 -0.63
C GLY A 495 -35.12 4.69 0.61
N ASP A 496 -34.92 5.99 0.88
CA ASP A 496 -35.58 6.64 2.01
C ASP A 496 -37.12 6.61 1.84
N PRO A 497 -37.87 5.99 2.78
CA PRO A 497 -39.33 5.94 2.74
C PRO A 497 -39.97 7.33 2.58
N GLN A 498 -39.37 8.36 3.18
CA GLN A 498 -39.85 9.74 3.07
C GLN A 498 -39.66 10.30 1.66
N LEU A 499 -38.58 9.93 0.99
CA LEU A 499 -38.28 10.35 -0.38
C LEU A 499 -39.24 9.68 -1.38
N LYS A 500 -39.50 8.37 -1.23
CA LYS A 500 -40.52 7.66 -2.02
C LYS A 500 -41.91 8.28 -1.84
N GLY A 501 -42.27 8.66 -0.61
CA GLY A 501 -43.51 9.37 -0.31
C GLY A 501 -43.62 10.72 -1.03
N LYS A 502 -42.57 11.56 -0.96
CA LYS A 502 -42.52 12.87 -1.64
C LYS A 502 -42.60 12.76 -3.16
N ILE A 503 -41.92 11.78 -3.76
CA ILE A 503 -41.97 11.54 -5.21
C ILE A 503 -43.42 11.21 -5.64
N LYS A 504 -44.10 10.32 -4.92
CA LYS A 504 -45.49 9.93 -5.21
C LYS A 504 -46.46 11.10 -5.03
N GLN A 505 -46.23 11.95 -4.03
CA GLN A 505 -47.03 13.16 -3.81
C GLN A 505 -46.86 14.16 -4.97
N LYS A 506 -45.62 14.44 -5.38
CA LYS A 506 -45.32 15.36 -6.48
C LYS A 506 -45.84 14.85 -7.83
N GLN A 507 -45.79 13.54 -8.08
CA GLN A 507 -46.39 12.92 -9.27
C GLN A 507 -47.91 13.13 -9.34
N ARG A 508 -48.62 12.98 -8.20
CA ARG A 508 -50.06 13.24 -8.12
C ARG A 508 -50.40 14.72 -8.36
N GLU A 509 -49.57 15.63 -7.86
CA GLU A 509 -49.74 17.07 -8.07
C GLU A 509 -49.58 17.46 -9.55
N MET A 510 -48.52 16.98 -10.21
CA MET A 510 -48.30 17.21 -11.65
C MET A 510 -49.42 16.63 -12.52
N SER A 511 -49.92 15.43 -12.20
CA SER A 511 -51.05 14.82 -12.90
C SER A 511 -52.33 15.67 -12.76
N ARG A 512 -52.61 16.20 -11.56
CA ARG A 512 -53.73 17.14 -11.34
C ARG A 512 -53.58 18.45 -12.12
N GLN A 513 -52.38 19.00 -12.21
CA GLN A 513 -52.12 20.22 -12.98
C GLN A 513 -52.37 20.02 -14.48
N ARG A 514 -51.87 18.90 -15.05
CA ARG A 514 -52.12 18.55 -16.46
C ARG A 514 -53.61 18.39 -16.76
N MET A 515 -54.32 17.63 -15.92
CA MET A 515 -55.77 17.47 -16.04
C MET A 515 -56.51 18.81 -16.03
N MET A 516 -56.09 19.75 -15.18
CA MET A 516 -56.70 21.09 -15.11
C MET A 516 -56.39 21.96 -16.33
N GLN A 517 -55.21 21.82 -16.93
CA GLN A 517 -54.86 22.49 -18.18
C GLN A 517 -55.73 21.99 -19.34
N SER A 518 -56.00 20.68 -19.42
CA SER A 518 -56.85 20.10 -20.45
C SER A 518 -58.31 20.56 -20.41
N VAL A 519 -58.77 21.21 -19.33
CA VAL A 519 -60.14 21.75 -19.24
C VAL A 519 -60.38 22.86 -20.27
N SER A 520 -59.35 23.65 -20.64
CA SER A 520 -59.50 24.73 -21.63
C SER A 520 -59.90 24.25 -23.01
N ASP A 521 -59.59 22.99 -23.34
CA ASP A 521 -59.85 22.39 -24.65
C ASP A 521 -61.20 21.64 -24.69
N ALA A 522 -62.01 21.76 -23.64
CA ALA A 522 -63.28 21.07 -23.55
C ALA A 522 -64.38 21.77 -24.37
N THR A 523 -65.23 20.97 -25.00
CA THR A 523 -66.40 21.44 -25.77
C THR A 523 -67.57 21.76 -24.85
N VAL A 524 -67.73 21.02 -23.75
CA VAL A 524 -68.79 21.21 -22.74
C VAL A 524 -68.34 20.72 -21.37
N VAL A 525 -68.84 21.35 -20.30
CA VAL A 525 -68.70 20.85 -18.93
C VAL A 525 -70.07 20.45 -18.37
N ILE A 526 -70.21 19.18 -17.99
CA ILE A 526 -71.40 18.61 -17.37
C ILE A 526 -71.24 18.65 -15.85
N THR A 527 -72.24 19.18 -15.15
CA THR A 527 -72.15 19.39 -13.70
C THR A 527 -73.29 18.74 -12.93
N ASN A 528 -72.97 18.30 -11.71
CA ASN A 528 -73.92 18.12 -10.62
C ASN A 528 -73.68 19.29 -9.66
N PRO A 529 -74.61 20.25 -9.51
CA PRO A 529 -74.38 21.64 -9.12
C PRO A 529 -73.36 21.88 -8.01
N THR A 530 -73.43 21.07 -6.95
CA THR A 530 -72.66 21.26 -5.74
C THR A 530 -71.49 20.29 -5.58
N HIS A 531 -71.40 19.22 -6.39
CA HIS A 531 -70.46 18.12 -6.10
C HIS A 531 -69.60 17.66 -7.25
N LEU A 532 -70.03 17.70 -8.52
CA LEU A 532 -69.27 17.10 -9.64
C LEU A 532 -69.18 18.03 -10.84
N ALA A 533 -68.05 17.99 -11.53
CA ALA A 533 -67.87 18.58 -12.85
C ALA A 533 -67.04 17.65 -13.74
N ILE A 534 -67.50 17.43 -14.96
CA ILE A 534 -66.89 16.58 -15.98
C ILE A 534 -66.74 17.40 -17.25
N ALA A 535 -65.52 17.57 -17.74
CA ALA A 535 -65.20 18.27 -18.97
C ALA A 535 -65.05 17.26 -20.12
N LEU A 536 -65.80 17.49 -21.19
CA LEU A 536 -65.86 16.65 -22.37
C LEU A 536 -65.35 17.39 -23.59
N LYS A 537 -64.56 16.70 -24.41
CA LYS A 537 -64.14 17.17 -25.72
C LYS A 537 -64.80 16.35 -26.83
N TYR A 538 -65.33 17.08 -27.79
CA TYR A 538 -65.90 16.56 -29.03
C TYR A 538 -65.64 17.58 -30.14
N GLU A 539 -65.06 17.12 -31.23
CA GLU A 539 -64.80 17.91 -32.43
C GLU A 539 -65.59 17.29 -33.59
N GLU A 540 -66.37 18.10 -34.30
CA GLU A 540 -67.21 17.63 -35.41
C GLU A 540 -66.36 17.58 -36.70
N GLY A 541 -66.37 16.44 -37.40
CA GLY A 541 -65.61 16.26 -38.66
C GLY A 541 -64.16 15.79 -38.51
N THR A 542 -63.77 15.29 -37.33
CA THR A 542 -62.50 14.59 -37.08
C THR A 542 -62.72 13.09 -36.88
N ASP A 543 -61.65 12.29 -36.87
CA ASP A 543 -61.65 10.83 -36.64
C ASP A 543 -62.05 10.41 -35.20
N MET A 544 -62.77 11.25 -34.44
CA MET A 544 -63.22 10.93 -33.10
C MET A 544 -64.52 10.10 -33.14
N GLU A 545 -64.43 8.80 -32.87
CA GLU A 545 -65.59 7.90 -32.82
C GLU A 545 -66.53 8.19 -31.63
N ALA A 546 -66.01 8.77 -30.54
CA ALA A 546 -66.78 9.15 -29.36
C ALA A 546 -66.15 10.35 -28.61
N PRO A 547 -66.97 11.14 -27.87
CA PRO A 547 -66.46 12.19 -26.99
C PRO A 547 -65.51 11.67 -25.91
N LYS A 548 -64.46 12.44 -25.64
CA LYS A 548 -63.40 12.09 -24.67
C LYS A 548 -63.52 12.90 -23.39
N VAL A 549 -63.33 12.26 -22.23
CA VAL A 549 -63.31 12.95 -20.93
C VAL A 549 -61.94 13.56 -20.68
N LEU A 550 -61.84 14.90 -20.68
CA LEU A 550 -60.58 15.61 -20.45
C LEU A 550 -60.28 15.86 -18.97
N ALA A 551 -61.33 16.06 -18.17
CA ALA A 551 -61.18 16.24 -16.73
C ALA A 551 -62.44 15.80 -16.01
N LYS A 552 -62.29 15.25 -14.81
CA LYS A 552 -63.39 15.05 -13.88
C LYS A 552 -62.94 15.39 -12.46
N GLY A 553 -63.82 15.98 -11.68
CA GLY A 553 -63.51 16.42 -10.33
C GLY A 553 -64.72 16.40 -9.41
N ALA A 554 -64.46 16.16 -8.13
CA ALA A 554 -65.43 16.33 -7.05
C ALA A 554 -65.09 17.55 -6.18
N ASP A 555 -66.11 18.15 -5.58
CA ASP A 555 -66.05 19.26 -4.62
C ASP A 555 -65.11 20.40 -5.07
N TYR A 556 -63.97 20.57 -4.40
CA TYR A 556 -63.01 21.64 -4.73
C TYR A 556 -62.49 21.56 -6.17
N LEU A 557 -62.23 20.36 -6.69
CA LEU A 557 -61.82 20.20 -8.09
C LEU A 557 -62.98 20.54 -9.03
N ALA A 558 -64.22 20.20 -8.67
CA ALA A 558 -65.38 20.55 -9.48
C ALA A 558 -65.57 22.07 -9.56
N LEU A 559 -65.37 22.80 -8.46
CA LEU A 559 -65.39 24.26 -8.44
C LEU A 559 -64.32 24.86 -9.35
N LYS A 560 -63.11 24.29 -9.34
CA LYS A 560 -61.99 24.75 -10.17
C LYS A 560 -62.19 24.45 -11.67
N ILE A 561 -62.75 23.28 -12.01
CA ILE A 561 -63.13 22.96 -13.39
C ILE A 561 -64.18 23.96 -13.89
N LYS A 562 -65.18 24.28 -13.06
CA LYS A 562 -66.21 25.29 -13.40
C LYS A 562 -65.62 26.69 -13.57
N SER A 563 -64.65 27.10 -12.74
CA SER A 563 -64.02 28.41 -12.87
C SER A 563 -63.22 28.51 -14.18
N ILE A 564 -62.42 27.48 -14.51
CA ILE A 564 -61.65 27.42 -15.76
C ILE A 564 -62.58 27.39 -16.97
N ALA A 565 -63.67 26.62 -16.91
CA ALA A 565 -64.67 26.57 -17.98
C ALA A 565 -65.32 27.94 -18.20
N LYS A 566 -65.63 28.68 -17.12
CA LYS A 566 -66.18 30.03 -17.21
C LYS A 566 -65.18 31.04 -17.77
N GLU A 567 -63.90 30.93 -17.41
CA GLU A 567 -62.81 31.77 -17.92
C GLU A 567 -62.55 31.55 -19.43
N ASN A 568 -62.76 30.32 -19.93
CA ASN A 568 -62.56 29.96 -21.34
C ASN A 568 -63.88 29.94 -22.14
N GLU A 569 -64.96 30.51 -21.60
CA GLU A 569 -66.29 30.59 -22.25
C GLU A 569 -66.86 29.21 -22.70
N ILE A 570 -66.51 28.14 -21.98
CA ILE A 570 -66.98 26.79 -22.24
C ILE A 570 -68.38 26.62 -21.62
N PRO A 571 -69.39 26.19 -22.39
CA PRO A 571 -70.74 25.98 -21.88
C PRO A 571 -70.80 24.98 -20.72
N ILE A 572 -71.45 25.39 -19.63
CA ILE A 572 -71.66 24.56 -18.44
C ILE A 572 -73.12 24.12 -18.42
N ILE A 573 -73.37 22.81 -18.55
CA ILE A 573 -74.72 22.24 -18.55
C ILE A 573 -74.93 21.41 -17.29
N GLU A 574 -76.06 21.64 -16.62
CA GLU A 574 -76.44 20.87 -15.45
C GLU A 574 -77.17 19.59 -15.87
N ASN A 575 -76.61 18.43 -15.52
CA ASN A 575 -77.27 17.13 -15.67
C ASN A 575 -76.78 16.18 -14.57
N LYS A 576 -77.50 16.16 -13.43
CA LYS A 576 -77.09 15.41 -12.24
C LYS A 576 -76.97 13.89 -12.48
N PRO A 577 -77.94 13.22 -13.14
CA PRO A 577 -77.83 11.79 -13.44
C PRO A 577 -76.60 11.46 -14.29
N LEU A 578 -76.40 12.21 -15.38
CA LEU A 578 -75.29 11.97 -16.32
C LEU A 578 -73.93 12.26 -15.67
N ALA A 579 -73.82 13.35 -14.91
CA ALA A 579 -72.58 13.70 -14.22
C ALA A 579 -72.15 12.62 -13.20
N ARG A 580 -73.10 12.05 -12.46
CA ARG A 580 -72.81 10.94 -11.52
C ARG A 580 -72.34 9.68 -12.26
N MET A 581 -73.07 9.27 -13.30
CA MET A 581 -72.71 8.09 -14.09
C MET A 581 -71.33 8.23 -14.75
N MET A 582 -71.02 9.41 -15.30
CA MET A 582 -69.72 9.68 -15.91
C MET A 582 -68.58 9.72 -14.90
N TYR A 583 -68.82 10.29 -13.71
CA TYR A 583 -67.80 10.34 -12.66
C TYR A 583 -67.39 8.94 -12.18
N ASP A 584 -68.36 8.03 -12.08
CA ASP A 584 -68.15 6.67 -11.60
C ASP A 584 -67.62 5.72 -12.70
N LYS A 585 -68.15 5.82 -13.93
CA LYS A 585 -67.86 4.82 -14.99
C LYS A 585 -66.74 5.18 -15.97
N VAL A 586 -66.33 6.46 -16.08
CA VAL A 586 -65.41 6.90 -17.15
C VAL A 586 -64.15 7.52 -16.57
N GLU A 587 -62.97 7.01 -16.95
CA GLU A 587 -61.69 7.58 -16.54
C GLU A 587 -61.31 8.82 -17.37
N ILE A 588 -60.35 9.61 -16.87
CA ILE A 588 -59.80 10.75 -17.60
C ILE A 588 -59.01 10.22 -18.80
N ASP A 589 -59.03 10.95 -19.91
CA ASP A 589 -58.45 10.58 -21.19
C ASP A 589 -59.01 9.30 -21.82
N SER A 590 -60.21 8.88 -21.41
CA SER A 590 -60.95 7.76 -22.02
C SER A 590 -62.17 8.25 -22.79
N ASP A 591 -62.52 7.52 -23.83
CA ASP A 591 -63.77 7.73 -24.58
C ASP A 591 -64.97 7.29 -23.74
N ILE A 592 -66.10 7.98 -23.91
CA ILE A 592 -67.31 7.60 -23.20
C ILE A 592 -67.80 6.21 -23.66
N PRO A 593 -68.39 5.38 -22.78
CA PRO A 593 -68.95 4.10 -23.19
C PRO A 593 -70.29 4.27 -23.92
N PRO A 594 -70.69 3.29 -24.77
CA PRO A 594 -71.93 3.35 -25.57
C PRO A 594 -73.20 3.63 -24.75
N GLU A 595 -73.27 3.15 -23.51
CA GLU A 595 -74.39 3.37 -22.59
C GLU A 595 -74.66 4.86 -22.29
N LEU A 596 -73.64 5.72 -22.44
CA LEU A 596 -73.74 7.16 -22.15
C LEU A 596 -73.87 8.01 -23.41
N TYR A 597 -73.84 7.42 -24.61
CA TYR A 597 -73.88 8.15 -25.88
C TYR A 597 -75.13 9.00 -26.01
N GLN A 598 -76.29 8.45 -25.68
CA GLN A 598 -77.56 9.17 -25.80
C GLN A 598 -77.58 10.42 -24.91
N GLY A 599 -77.22 10.27 -23.63
CA GLY A 599 -77.20 11.38 -22.68
C GLY A 599 -76.16 12.44 -23.04
N VAL A 600 -74.99 12.05 -23.56
CA VAL A 600 -73.96 13.01 -23.98
C VAL A 600 -74.34 13.69 -25.30
N ALA A 601 -74.94 12.98 -26.26
CA ALA A 601 -75.38 13.53 -27.54
C ALA A 601 -76.47 14.59 -27.38
N GLU A 602 -77.41 14.38 -26.45
CA GLU A 602 -78.42 15.39 -26.11
C GLU A 602 -77.78 16.70 -25.61
N ILE A 603 -76.76 16.59 -24.76
CA ILE A 603 -76.03 17.73 -24.21
C ILE A 603 -75.20 18.44 -25.30
N LEU A 604 -74.51 17.68 -26.14
CA LEU A 604 -73.73 18.23 -27.26
C LEU A 604 -74.65 18.92 -28.29
N ALA A 605 -75.83 18.36 -28.59
CA ALA A 605 -76.80 18.98 -29.48
C ALA A 605 -77.33 20.31 -28.93
N ILE A 606 -77.52 20.43 -27.61
CA ILE A 606 -77.88 21.69 -26.94
C ILE A 606 -76.74 22.71 -27.11
N VAL A 607 -75.50 22.29 -26.87
CA VAL A 607 -74.32 23.17 -26.99
C VAL A 607 -74.11 23.65 -28.43
N MET A 608 -74.29 22.79 -29.43
CA MET A 608 -74.18 23.15 -30.84
C MET A 608 -75.28 24.12 -31.29
N LYS A 609 -76.49 24.03 -30.70
CA LYS A 609 -77.55 25.02 -30.91
C LYS A 609 -77.26 26.37 -30.26
N ILE A 610 -76.50 26.40 -29.17
CA ILE A 610 -76.10 27.64 -28.47
C ILE A 610 -74.92 28.33 -29.19
N LYS A 611 -74.07 27.58 -29.90
CA LYS A 611 -72.93 28.11 -30.68
C LYS A 611 -73.29 28.59 -32.10
N LYS A 612 -74.50 28.28 -32.60
CA LYS A 612 -75.08 28.85 -33.84
C LYS A 612 -75.87 30.11 -33.50
#